data_AF-A0A7V1DTV7-F1
#
_entry.id   AF-A0A7V1DTV7-F1
#
_cell.length_a   1.000
_cell.length_b   1.000
_cell.length_c   1.000
_cell.angle_alpha   90.00
_cell.angle_beta   90.00
_cell.angle_gamma   90.00
#
_symmetry.space_group_name_H-M   'P 1'
#
loop_
_entity.id
_entity.type
_entity.pdbx_description
1 polymer ?
#
loop_
_entity_poly.entity_id
_entity_poly.type
_entity_poly.pdbx_seq_one_letter_code
_entity_poly.pdbx_strand_id
1 'polypeptide(L)'
;MSNLNIEELTKEQFKSPETLGKIQELTEPIFLHLDTKEAYFLAEKIKNKLEVFPELEEVNPTLWKNYQDLVIQLQLVAFPMQSNEECAKLIQENFLEAFKAEVDMENQIIAKFFSTPIVPRSDLRESFQAAIKNNQQKIGLRSVGDWLVDYDTVFDFKTRGDISPSEYISQSQEAQALPEEDKNKLRKIFHIYDTLLIVTPVVTEPIITTGEKLPAKPGKPEEAKPDLPAAPSSEPAPPEPEKVLPSPPPAPIAEEPSPEEKPAPITEPTPAAEPTPTPPEEKLPTPPSPDPSEERPPTPPRPLKEDIYQEKIEEEEKELPRPDRPSPPAKPFKPSETVPKLEGNVVDLKSKK
;
A
#
# COMPACT_ATOMS: atom_id res chain seq x y z
N MET A 1 25.25 -15.74 6.98
CA MET A 1 24.05 -15.18 7.61
C MET A 1 23.53 -16.21 8.60
N SER A 2 23.39 -15.85 9.86
CA SER A 2 22.84 -16.75 10.88
C SER A 2 21.37 -16.99 10.55
N ASN A 3 20.94 -18.24 10.38
CA ASN A 3 19.53 -18.59 10.23
C ASN A 3 18.82 -18.32 11.56
N LEU A 4 18.31 -17.10 11.75
CA LEU A 4 17.49 -16.75 12.92
C LEU A 4 16.11 -17.38 12.73
N ASN A 5 15.79 -18.40 13.54
CA ASN A 5 14.45 -18.97 13.54
C ASN A 5 13.54 -18.18 14.50
N ILE A 6 12.73 -17.27 13.96
CA ILE A 6 11.85 -16.39 14.76
C ILE A 6 10.84 -17.19 15.58
N GLU A 7 10.38 -18.33 15.09
CA GLU A 7 9.40 -19.19 15.78
C GLU A 7 9.97 -19.80 17.06
N GLU A 8 11.28 -20.03 17.12
CA GLU A 8 11.98 -20.61 18.26
C GLU A 8 12.48 -19.56 19.26
N LEU A 9 12.32 -18.26 18.96
CA LEU A 9 12.76 -17.21 19.87
C LEU A 9 11.97 -17.27 21.18
N THR A 10 12.75 -17.30 22.27
CA THR A 10 12.24 -17.17 23.64
C THR A 10 11.83 -15.73 23.91
N LYS A 11 10.97 -15.55 24.93
CA LYS A 11 10.50 -14.24 25.39
C LYS A 11 11.66 -13.27 25.68
N GLU A 12 12.71 -13.75 26.36
CA GLU A 12 13.86 -12.92 26.73
C GLU A 12 14.73 -12.54 25.53
N GLN A 13 14.87 -13.45 24.55
CA GLN A 13 15.56 -13.12 23.30
C GLN A 13 14.77 -12.08 22.50
N PHE A 14 13.46 -12.20 22.42
CA PHE A 14 12.62 -11.27 21.65
C PHE A 14 12.59 -9.85 22.25
N LYS A 15 12.76 -9.74 23.57
CA LYS A 15 12.96 -8.47 24.32
C LYS A 15 14.32 -7.81 24.08
N SER A 16 15.28 -8.50 23.45
CA SER A 16 16.60 -7.94 23.18
C SER A 16 16.61 -7.06 21.93
N PRO A 17 17.15 -5.83 21.98
CA PRO A 17 17.37 -5.00 20.80
C PRO A 17 18.27 -5.65 19.74
N GLU A 18 19.19 -6.53 20.15
CA GLU A 18 20.04 -7.27 19.22
C GLU A 18 19.25 -8.21 18.31
N THR A 19 18.14 -8.76 18.83
CA THR A 19 17.25 -9.63 18.06
C THR A 19 16.51 -8.84 17.00
N LEU A 20 16.02 -7.64 17.34
CA LEU A 20 15.44 -6.73 16.35
C LEU A 20 16.46 -6.39 15.26
N GLY A 21 17.70 -6.06 15.63
CA GLY A 21 18.76 -5.78 14.65
C GLY A 21 19.00 -6.93 13.67
N LYS A 22 19.05 -8.18 14.16
CA LYS A 22 19.16 -9.37 13.30
C LYS A 22 17.93 -9.57 12.42
N ILE A 23 16.73 -9.27 12.90
CA ILE A 23 15.51 -9.35 12.08
C ILE A 23 15.55 -8.26 11.00
N GLN A 24 16.01 -7.05 11.32
CA GLN A 24 16.17 -5.97 10.35
C GLN A 24 17.19 -6.33 9.25
N GLU A 25 18.31 -6.95 9.61
CA GLU A 25 19.28 -7.49 8.64
C GLU A 25 18.64 -8.54 7.71
N LEU A 26 17.68 -9.34 8.19
CA LEU A 26 16.93 -10.29 7.37
C LEU A 26 15.91 -9.59 6.45
N THR A 27 15.41 -8.41 6.82
CA THR A 27 14.45 -7.65 6.00
C THR A 27 15.07 -6.87 4.86
N GLU A 28 16.35 -6.49 4.95
CA GLU A 28 17.06 -5.76 3.88
C GLU A 28 16.91 -6.41 2.49
N PRO A 29 17.24 -7.70 2.28
CA PRO A 29 17.10 -8.32 0.97
C PRO A 29 15.63 -8.43 0.52
N ILE A 30 14.70 -8.59 1.45
CA ILE A 30 13.26 -8.65 1.16
C ILE A 30 12.79 -7.32 0.60
N PHE A 31 13.20 -6.19 1.21
CA PHE A 31 12.85 -4.85 0.75
C PHE A 31 13.55 -4.50 -0.57
N LEU A 32 14.83 -4.85 -0.70
CA LEU A 32 15.59 -4.60 -1.93
C LEU A 32 14.99 -5.33 -3.15
N HIS A 33 14.48 -6.54 -2.96
CA HIS A 33 13.93 -7.37 -4.04
C HIS A 33 12.40 -7.38 -4.10
N LEU A 34 11.74 -6.67 -3.18
CA LEU A 34 10.28 -6.67 -3.01
C LEU A 34 9.71 -8.11 -2.97
N ASP A 35 10.35 -9.00 -2.20
CA ASP A 35 9.90 -10.40 -2.08
C ASP A 35 8.61 -10.48 -1.26
N THR A 36 7.48 -10.43 -1.97
CA THR A 36 6.13 -10.39 -1.38
C THR A 36 5.83 -11.59 -0.48
N LYS A 37 6.38 -12.77 -0.83
CA LYS A 37 6.14 -14.02 -0.13
C LYS A 37 6.93 -14.09 1.16
N GLU A 38 8.22 -13.78 1.11
CA GLU A 38 9.06 -13.74 2.31
C GLU A 38 8.59 -12.63 3.27
N ALA A 39 8.22 -11.46 2.72
CA ALA A 39 7.64 -10.37 3.50
C ALA A 39 6.38 -10.81 4.26
N TYR A 40 5.45 -11.50 3.57
CA TYR A 40 4.22 -11.99 4.18
C TYR A 40 4.49 -12.94 5.34
N PHE A 41 5.31 -13.98 5.13
CA PHE A 41 5.59 -14.96 6.17
C PHE A 41 6.35 -14.36 7.35
N LEU A 42 7.28 -13.43 7.09
CA LEU A 42 8.03 -12.77 8.14
C LEU A 42 7.13 -11.85 8.98
N ALA A 43 6.25 -11.07 8.33
CA ALA A 43 5.27 -10.23 9.01
C ALA A 43 4.39 -11.06 9.95
N GLU A 44 3.84 -12.17 9.46
CA GLU A 44 3.01 -13.08 10.26
C GLU A 44 3.78 -13.69 11.43
N LYS A 45 5.04 -14.11 11.24
CA LYS A 45 5.86 -14.66 12.33
C LYS A 45 6.12 -13.63 13.43
N ILE A 46 6.45 -12.39 13.07
CA ILE A 46 6.69 -11.31 14.03
C ILE A 46 5.39 -10.94 14.74
N LYS A 47 4.29 -10.74 14.00
CA LYS A 47 2.97 -10.43 14.54
C LYS A 47 2.49 -11.48 15.54
N ASN A 48 2.57 -12.76 15.20
CA ASN A 48 2.21 -13.86 16.10
C ASN A 48 3.06 -13.84 17.38
N LYS A 49 4.35 -13.48 17.30
CA LYS A 49 5.21 -13.35 18.48
C LYS A 49 4.86 -12.15 19.35
N LEU A 50 4.49 -11.02 18.75
CA LEU A 50 4.01 -9.84 19.47
C LEU A 50 2.73 -10.18 20.25
N GLU A 51 1.79 -10.91 19.64
CA GLU A 51 0.55 -11.34 20.30
C GLU A 51 0.80 -12.31 21.47
N VAL A 52 1.81 -13.17 21.38
CA VAL A 52 2.19 -14.10 22.47
C VAL A 52 2.94 -13.39 23.60
N PHE A 53 3.61 -12.26 23.31
CA PHE A 53 4.42 -11.51 24.28
C PHE A 53 3.94 -10.06 24.47
N PRO A 54 2.68 -9.83 24.88
CA PRO A 54 2.11 -8.48 24.99
C PRO A 54 2.84 -7.62 26.04
N GLU A 55 3.44 -8.22 27.06
CA GLU A 55 4.24 -7.53 28.08
C GLU A 55 5.42 -6.72 27.50
N LEU A 56 5.84 -7.00 26.26
CA LEU A 56 6.88 -6.22 25.62
C LEU A 56 6.47 -4.75 25.45
N GLU A 57 5.18 -4.47 25.24
CA GLU A 57 4.64 -3.12 25.16
C GLU A 57 4.85 -2.34 26.47
N GLU A 58 4.64 -2.98 27.61
CA GLU A 58 4.82 -2.36 28.93
C GLU A 58 6.30 -2.22 29.32
N VAL A 59 7.11 -3.25 29.04
CA VAL A 59 8.52 -3.30 29.46
C VAL A 59 9.40 -2.43 28.58
N ASN A 60 9.18 -2.43 27.26
CA ASN A 60 9.97 -1.67 26.30
C ASN A 60 9.09 -1.17 25.14
N PRO A 61 8.30 -0.10 25.36
CA PRO A 61 7.34 0.40 24.37
C PRO A 61 8.01 0.87 23.07
N THR A 62 9.24 1.37 23.13
CA THR A 62 10.00 1.75 21.94
C THR A 62 10.34 0.54 21.07
N LEU A 63 10.80 -0.55 21.69
CA LEU A 63 11.11 -1.79 20.98
C LEU A 63 9.86 -2.43 20.38
N TRP A 64 8.75 -2.44 21.15
CA TRP A 64 7.44 -2.88 20.66
C TRP A 64 7.01 -2.10 19.42
N LYS A 65 7.07 -0.76 19.49
CA LYS A 65 6.73 0.10 18.35
C LYS A 65 7.62 -0.19 17.14
N ASN A 66 8.93 -0.37 17.33
CA ASN A 66 9.81 -0.70 16.21
C ASN A 66 9.44 -2.03 15.52
N TYR A 67 9.00 -3.03 16.29
CA TYR A 67 8.48 -4.27 15.69
C TYR A 67 7.16 -4.04 14.96
N GLN A 68 6.25 -3.23 15.51
CA GLN A 68 4.99 -2.89 14.83
C GLN A 68 5.26 -2.16 13.51
N ASP A 69 6.14 -1.15 13.52
CA ASP A 69 6.56 -0.41 12.34
C ASP A 69 7.16 -1.36 11.29
N LEU A 70 8.01 -2.31 11.71
CA LEU A 70 8.59 -3.31 10.82
C LEU A 70 7.53 -4.26 10.21
N VAL A 71 6.56 -4.71 11.02
CA VAL A 71 5.44 -5.52 10.55
C VAL A 71 4.62 -4.77 9.50
N ILE A 72 4.33 -3.48 9.73
CA ILE A 72 3.61 -2.63 8.77
C ILE A 72 4.38 -2.52 7.45
N GLN A 73 5.70 -2.28 7.50
CA GLN A 73 6.54 -2.21 6.29
C GLN A 73 6.54 -3.52 5.49
N LEU A 74 6.70 -4.66 6.18
CA LEU A 74 6.63 -5.97 5.56
C LEU A 74 5.23 -6.24 4.98
N GLN A 75 4.18 -5.83 5.68
CA GLN A 75 2.80 -5.92 5.20
C GLN A 75 2.59 -5.10 3.93
N LEU A 76 3.15 -3.89 3.84
CA LEU A 76 3.07 -3.05 2.64
C LEU A 76 3.78 -3.68 1.43
N VAL A 77 4.91 -4.36 1.64
CA VAL A 77 5.58 -5.14 0.58
C VAL A 77 4.76 -6.39 0.21
N ALA A 78 4.20 -7.07 1.20
CA ALA A 78 3.36 -8.25 1.03
C ALA A 78 1.92 -7.93 0.58
N PHE A 79 1.61 -6.67 0.26
CA PHE A 79 0.25 -6.19 0.01
C PHE A 79 -0.57 -7.06 -0.96
N PRO A 80 -0.04 -7.56 -2.10
CA PRO A 80 -0.82 -8.35 -3.06
C PRO A 80 -1.25 -9.73 -2.53
N MET A 81 -0.58 -10.22 -1.49
CA MET A 81 -0.84 -11.53 -0.86
C MET A 81 -1.82 -11.46 0.31
N GLN A 82 -2.09 -10.29 0.86
CA GLN A 82 -3.02 -10.13 1.99
C GLN A 82 -4.47 -10.32 1.57
N SER A 83 -5.36 -10.50 2.54
CA SER A 83 -6.81 -10.46 2.28
C SER A 83 -7.25 -9.07 1.80
N ASN A 84 -8.42 -8.99 1.16
CA ASN A 84 -8.93 -7.71 0.65
C ASN A 84 -9.23 -6.73 1.80
N GLU A 85 -9.72 -7.26 2.91
CA GLU A 85 -10.06 -6.54 4.13
C GLU A 85 -8.80 -5.98 4.81
N GLU A 86 -7.74 -6.79 4.91
CA GLU A 86 -6.46 -6.35 5.46
C GLU A 86 -5.80 -5.28 4.58
N CYS A 87 -5.83 -5.45 3.25
CA CYS A 87 -5.35 -4.43 2.32
C CYS A 87 -6.07 -3.08 2.52
N ALA A 88 -7.40 -3.10 2.59
CA ALA A 88 -8.20 -1.90 2.81
C ALA A 88 -7.87 -1.26 4.17
N LYS A 89 -7.75 -2.06 5.23
CA LYS A 89 -7.34 -1.58 6.56
C LYS A 89 -5.94 -0.96 6.54
N LEU A 90 -4.99 -1.59 5.85
CA LEU A 90 -3.61 -1.10 5.74
C LEU A 90 -3.55 0.23 4.99
N ILE A 91 -4.34 0.39 3.93
CA ILE A 91 -4.55 1.66 3.24
C ILE A 91 -5.19 2.70 4.16
N GLN A 92 -6.19 2.34 4.95
CA GLN A 92 -6.89 3.32 5.78
C GLN A 92 -6.02 3.82 6.95
N GLU A 93 -5.23 2.94 7.56
CA GLU A 93 -4.50 3.24 8.79
C GLU A 93 -3.02 3.61 8.56
N ASN A 94 -2.38 3.05 7.53
CA ASN A 94 -0.93 3.04 7.39
C ASN A 94 -0.40 3.42 5.99
N PHE A 95 -1.22 3.98 5.10
CA PHE A 95 -0.81 4.38 3.75
C PHE A 95 0.46 5.23 3.68
N LEU A 96 0.63 6.20 4.60
CA LEU A 96 1.81 7.06 4.58
C LEU A 96 3.12 6.35 4.95
N GLU A 97 3.04 5.19 5.61
CA GLU A 97 4.22 4.39 5.97
C GLU A 97 4.87 3.80 4.72
N ALA A 98 4.13 3.64 3.61
CA ALA A 98 4.70 3.19 2.35
C ALA A 98 5.72 4.15 1.77
N PHE A 99 5.52 5.46 1.94
CA PHE A 99 6.50 6.46 1.47
C PHE A 99 7.80 6.39 2.28
N LYS A 100 7.72 6.08 3.58
CA LYS A 100 8.90 5.92 4.44
C LYS A 100 9.67 4.64 4.11
N ALA A 101 8.95 3.59 3.73
CA ALA A 101 9.51 2.31 3.32
C ALA A 101 9.93 2.27 1.84
N GLU A 102 9.76 3.38 1.10
CA GLU A 102 10.00 3.47 -0.35
C GLU A 102 9.21 2.42 -1.17
N VAL A 103 8.07 1.98 -0.66
CA VAL A 103 7.19 1.02 -1.33
C VAL A 103 6.29 1.75 -2.31
N ASP A 104 6.35 1.35 -3.58
CA ASP A 104 5.46 1.87 -4.61
C ASP A 104 4.05 1.27 -4.50
N MET A 105 3.19 1.95 -3.73
CA MET A 105 1.83 1.51 -3.46
C MET A 105 0.95 1.40 -4.70
N GLU A 106 1.22 2.19 -5.74
CA GLU A 106 0.46 2.06 -6.99
C GLU A 106 0.68 0.68 -7.59
N ASN A 107 1.94 0.28 -7.72
CA ASN A 107 2.32 -1.04 -8.21
C ASN A 107 1.78 -2.17 -7.31
N GLN A 108 1.78 -1.98 -5.99
CA GLN A 108 1.20 -2.97 -5.06
C GLN A 108 -0.32 -3.13 -5.24
N ILE A 109 -1.06 -2.02 -5.38
CA ILE A 109 -2.50 -2.03 -5.64
C ILE A 109 -2.82 -2.69 -6.99
N ILE A 110 -2.05 -2.35 -8.03
CA ILE A 110 -2.19 -2.95 -9.36
C ILE A 110 -1.96 -4.47 -9.28
N ALA A 111 -0.87 -4.91 -8.64
CA ALA A 111 -0.57 -6.32 -8.44
C ALA A 111 -1.69 -7.05 -7.69
N LYS A 112 -2.29 -6.41 -6.67
CA LYS A 112 -3.45 -6.93 -5.94
C LYS A 112 -4.69 -7.07 -6.81
N PHE A 113 -4.95 -6.12 -7.72
CA PHE A 113 -6.02 -6.29 -8.70
C PHE A 113 -5.75 -7.45 -9.64
N PHE A 114 -4.51 -7.62 -10.11
CA PHE A 114 -4.15 -8.73 -11.00
C PHE A 114 -4.22 -10.11 -10.31
N SER A 115 -3.93 -10.19 -9.01
CA SER A 115 -4.08 -11.44 -8.23
C SER A 115 -5.53 -11.78 -7.89
N THR A 116 -6.44 -10.81 -7.98
CA THR A 116 -7.87 -10.96 -7.68
C THR A 116 -8.66 -11.34 -8.95
N PRO A 117 -9.59 -12.32 -8.90
CA PRO A 117 -10.47 -12.63 -10.04
C PRO A 117 -11.24 -11.40 -10.54
N ILE A 118 -11.58 -11.35 -11.83
CA ILE A 118 -12.18 -10.15 -12.47
C ILE A 118 -13.47 -9.71 -11.79
N VAL A 119 -14.35 -10.65 -11.43
CA VAL A 119 -15.69 -10.37 -10.88
C VAL A 119 -15.65 -9.49 -9.63
N PRO A 120 -14.89 -9.82 -8.56
CA PRO A 120 -14.82 -8.99 -7.35
C PRO A 120 -13.92 -7.74 -7.46
N ARG A 121 -13.33 -7.41 -8.62
CA ARG A 121 -12.43 -6.24 -8.73
C ARG A 121 -13.13 -4.91 -8.51
N SER A 122 -14.40 -4.79 -8.89
CA SER A 122 -15.17 -3.56 -8.68
C SER A 122 -15.35 -3.29 -7.19
N ASP A 123 -15.82 -4.28 -6.43
CA ASP A 123 -16.01 -4.16 -4.97
C ASP A 123 -14.68 -3.88 -4.26
N LEU A 124 -13.59 -4.52 -4.70
CA LEU A 124 -12.25 -4.28 -4.17
C LEU A 124 -11.79 -2.84 -4.43
N ARG A 125 -12.03 -2.32 -5.62
CA ARG A 125 -11.70 -0.94 -6.00
C ARG A 125 -12.49 0.05 -5.16
N GLU A 126 -13.80 -0.15 -5.00
CA GLU A 126 -14.65 0.69 -4.14
C GLU A 126 -14.17 0.64 -2.68
N SER A 127 -13.79 -0.54 -2.18
CA SER A 127 -13.22 -0.72 -0.85
C SER A 127 -11.91 0.08 -0.67
N PHE A 128 -11.00 0.02 -1.64
CA PHE A 128 -9.75 0.80 -1.58
C PHE A 128 -9.98 2.31 -1.70
N GLN A 129 -10.92 2.75 -2.54
CA GLN A 129 -11.31 4.16 -2.61
C GLN A 129 -11.85 4.64 -1.27
N ALA A 130 -12.74 3.88 -0.65
CA ALA A 130 -13.28 4.20 0.67
C ALA A 130 -12.18 4.22 1.73
N ALA A 131 -11.25 3.27 1.71
CA ALA A 131 -10.13 3.22 2.63
C ALA A 131 -9.22 4.46 2.52
N ILE A 132 -8.84 4.86 1.30
CA ILE A 132 -8.01 6.06 1.08
C ILE A 132 -8.75 7.32 1.55
N LYS A 133 -10.04 7.47 1.22
CA LYS A 133 -10.84 8.63 1.65
C LYS A 133 -11.01 8.74 3.17
N ASN A 134 -11.04 7.60 3.86
CA ASN A 134 -11.18 7.55 5.31
C ASN A 134 -9.83 7.58 6.05
N ASN A 135 -8.70 7.70 5.34
CA ASN A 135 -7.38 7.71 5.94
C ASN A 135 -7.14 9.02 6.74
N GLN A 136 -6.84 8.86 8.03
CA GLN A 136 -6.67 9.96 9.00
C GLN A 136 -5.21 10.38 9.22
N GLN A 137 -4.25 9.75 8.53
CA GLN A 137 -2.85 10.14 8.61
C GLN A 137 -2.67 11.54 8.03
N LYS A 138 -1.79 12.34 8.62
CA LYS A 138 -1.67 13.78 8.30
C LYS A 138 -0.53 14.06 7.34
N ILE A 139 -0.79 14.98 6.41
CA ILE A 139 0.22 15.66 5.59
C ILE A 139 0.07 17.16 5.87
N GLY A 140 1.03 17.72 6.58
CA GLY A 140 0.89 19.04 7.20
C GLY A 140 -0.23 19.07 8.24
N LEU A 141 -1.21 19.96 8.05
CA LEU A 141 -2.31 20.17 9.00
C LEU A 141 -3.58 19.35 8.70
N ARG A 142 -3.69 18.81 7.49
CA ARG A 142 -4.88 18.07 7.01
C ARG A 142 -4.61 16.57 6.95
N SER A 143 -5.68 15.77 7.07
CA SER A 143 -5.60 14.33 6.82
C SER A 143 -5.54 14.04 5.31
N VAL A 144 -5.09 12.83 4.94
CA VAL A 144 -5.15 12.34 3.56
C VAL A 144 -6.58 12.42 3.01
N GLY A 145 -7.57 12.00 3.81
CA GLY A 145 -8.99 12.11 3.44
C GLY A 145 -9.42 13.54 3.14
N ASP A 146 -9.05 14.50 4.00
CA ASP A 146 -9.42 15.92 3.81
C ASP A 146 -8.78 16.52 2.55
N TRP A 147 -7.52 16.17 2.26
CA TRP A 147 -6.86 16.57 1.02
C TRP A 147 -7.59 16.07 -0.22
N LEU A 148 -8.09 14.85 -0.18
CA LEU A 148 -8.82 14.26 -1.30
C LEU A 148 -10.22 14.86 -1.48
N VAL A 149 -10.91 15.16 -0.39
CA VAL A 149 -12.18 15.88 -0.43
C VAL A 149 -11.98 17.25 -1.08
N ASP A 150 -10.97 18.00 -0.67
CA ASP A 150 -10.64 19.30 -1.23
C ASP A 150 -10.27 19.18 -2.72
N TYR A 151 -9.43 18.20 -3.08
CA TYR A 151 -9.06 17.92 -4.47
C TYR A 151 -10.27 17.60 -5.36
N ASP A 152 -11.19 16.75 -4.90
CA ASP A 152 -12.44 16.41 -5.60
C ASP A 152 -13.38 17.62 -5.75
N THR A 153 -13.30 18.63 -4.86
CA THR A 153 -14.10 19.86 -4.99
C THR A 153 -13.57 20.81 -6.07
N VAL A 154 -12.26 20.80 -6.31
CA VAL A 154 -11.61 21.68 -7.30
C VAL A 154 -11.59 21.05 -8.68
N PHE A 155 -11.36 19.73 -8.77
CA PHE A 155 -11.21 19.00 -10.03
C PHE A 155 -12.24 17.88 -10.17
N ASP A 156 -13.12 18.00 -11.17
CA ASP A 156 -14.01 16.89 -11.57
C ASP A 156 -13.18 15.70 -12.07
N PHE A 157 -13.47 14.52 -11.56
CA PHE A 157 -12.78 13.28 -11.94
C PHE A 157 -12.85 12.97 -13.44
N LYS A 158 -13.88 13.48 -14.13
CA LYS A 158 -14.05 13.27 -15.59
C LYS A 158 -13.12 14.13 -16.44
N THR A 159 -12.62 15.24 -15.89
CA THR A 159 -11.83 16.22 -16.62
C THR A 159 -10.39 16.30 -16.13
N ARG A 160 -10.10 15.76 -14.93
CA ARG A 160 -8.76 15.71 -14.39
C ARG A 160 -7.86 14.76 -15.18
N GLY A 161 -6.59 15.14 -15.30
CA GLY A 161 -5.55 14.35 -15.95
C GLY A 161 -4.24 14.43 -15.18
N ASP A 162 -3.16 13.93 -15.77
CA ASP A 162 -1.86 13.77 -15.10
C ASP A 162 -1.27 15.07 -14.52
N ILE A 163 -1.67 16.23 -15.05
CA ILE A 163 -1.22 17.54 -14.57
C ILE A 163 -2.03 18.08 -13.37
N SER A 164 -3.26 17.59 -13.17
CA SER A 164 -4.18 18.11 -12.15
C SER A 164 -3.63 18.07 -10.73
N PRO A 165 -2.89 17.03 -10.29
CA PRO A 165 -2.23 17.06 -8.97
C PRO A 165 -1.25 18.22 -8.80
N SER A 166 -0.46 18.52 -9.84
CA SER A 166 0.51 19.61 -9.80
C SER A 166 -0.17 20.97 -9.85
N GLU A 167 -1.22 21.09 -10.67
CA GLU A 167 -2.04 22.29 -10.76
C GLU A 167 -2.73 22.59 -9.43
N TYR A 168 -3.34 21.59 -8.80
CA TYR A 168 -3.93 21.71 -7.47
C TYR A 168 -2.93 22.24 -6.43
N ILE A 169 -1.73 21.63 -6.35
CA ILE A 169 -0.70 22.07 -5.40
C ILE A 169 -0.26 23.51 -5.67
N SER A 170 -0.28 23.93 -6.93
CA SER A 170 0.05 25.31 -7.32
C SER A 170 -1.08 26.32 -7.07
N GLN A 171 -2.31 25.88 -6.81
CA GLN A 171 -3.46 26.77 -6.56
C GLN A 171 -3.84 26.81 -5.07
N SER A 172 -3.71 25.70 -4.35
CA SER A 172 -4.05 25.61 -2.93
C SER A 172 -2.96 26.25 -2.06
N GLN A 173 -3.30 27.33 -1.36
CA GLN A 173 -2.38 28.04 -0.46
C GLN A 173 -1.80 27.11 0.62
N GLU A 174 -2.61 26.22 1.17
CA GLU A 174 -2.17 25.26 2.18
C GLU A 174 -1.21 24.22 1.58
N ALA A 175 -1.49 23.72 0.36
CA ALA A 175 -0.61 22.77 -0.32
C ALA A 175 0.72 23.42 -0.73
N GLN A 176 0.69 24.68 -1.15
CA GLN A 176 1.90 25.46 -1.46
C GLN A 176 2.81 25.64 -0.24
N ALA A 177 2.24 25.75 0.96
CA ALA A 177 2.99 25.93 2.20
C ALA A 177 3.67 24.64 2.69
N LEU A 178 3.33 23.47 2.12
CA LEU A 178 3.95 22.20 2.49
C LEU A 178 5.43 22.12 2.07
N PRO A 179 6.25 21.36 2.83
CA PRO A 179 7.58 20.94 2.38
C PRO A 179 7.52 20.18 1.06
N GLU A 180 8.59 20.22 0.26
CA GLU A 180 8.61 19.54 -1.05
C GLU A 180 8.42 18.03 -0.94
N GLU A 181 8.93 17.41 0.13
CA GLU A 181 8.71 15.98 0.42
C GLU A 181 7.23 15.66 0.56
N ASP A 182 6.48 16.49 1.29
CA ASP A 182 5.05 16.31 1.52
C ASP A 182 4.22 16.64 0.27
N LYS A 183 4.65 17.64 -0.53
CA LYS A 183 4.07 17.88 -1.86
C LYS A 183 4.23 16.67 -2.76
N ASN A 184 5.40 16.03 -2.76
CA ASN A 184 5.65 14.82 -3.53
C ASN A 184 4.76 13.65 -3.08
N LYS A 185 4.60 13.44 -1.76
CA LYS A 185 3.65 12.46 -1.22
C LYS A 185 2.24 12.76 -1.72
N LEU A 186 1.80 14.01 -1.62
CA LEU A 186 0.46 14.41 -2.02
C LEU A 186 0.20 14.18 -3.52
N ARG A 187 1.17 14.50 -4.41
CA ARG A 187 1.08 14.19 -5.85
C ARG A 187 0.86 12.69 -6.08
N LYS A 188 1.64 11.84 -5.40
CA LYS A 188 1.53 10.37 -5.52
C LYS A 188 0.19 9.86 -5.00
N ILE A 189 -0.31 10.40 -3.90
CA ILE A 189 -1.61 10.04 -3.33
C ILE A 189 -2.74 10.36 -4.30
N PHE A 190 -2.75 11.57 -4.89
CA PHE A 190 -3.73 11.95 -5.89
C PHE A 190 -3.65 11.04 -7.12
N HIS A 191 -2.45 10.72 -7.59
CA HIS A 191 -2.27 9.79 -8.70
C HIS A 191 -2.84 8.40 -8.41
N ILE A 192 -2.50 7.80 -7.26
CA ILE A 192 -3.03 6.50 -6.84
C ILE A 192 -4.56 6.54 -6.75
N TYR A 193 -5.12 7.60 -6.16
CA TYR A 193 -6.55 7.77 -6.06
C TYR A 193 -7.24 7.89 -7.43
N ASP A 194 -6.64 8.61 -8.37
CA ASP A 194 -7.13 8.73 -9.75
C ASP A 194 -7.08 7.37 -10.47
N THR A 195 -5.99 6.61 -10.31
CA THR A 195 -5.86 5.23 -10.81
C THR A 195 -6.97 4.33 -10.26
N LEU A 196 -7.38 4.52 -9.01
CA LEU A 196 -8.50 3.79 -8.42
C LEU A 196 -9.86 4.19 -9.02
N LEU A 197 -10.04 5.40 -9.56
CA LEU A 197 -11.32 5.79 -10.19
C LEU A 197 -11.50 5.21 -11.60
N ILE A 198 -10.40 4.87 -12.28
CA ILE A 198 -10.45 4.36 -13.65
C ILE A 198 -11.04 2.95 -13.63
N VAL A 199 -12.28 2.82 -14.11
CA VAL A 199 -12.88 1.53 -14.38
C VAL A 199 -12.21 0.95 -15.62
N THR A 200 -11.25 0.05 -15.43
CA THR A 200 -10.76 -0.81 -16.53
C THR A 200 -11.96 -1.51 -17.16
N PRO A 201 -12.32 -1.21 -18.42
CA PRO A 201 -13.40 -1.94 -19.07
C PRO A 201 -13.02 -3.41 -19.10
N VAL A 202 -13.90 -4.26 -18.57
CA VAL A 202 -13.78 -5.69 -18.80
C VAL A 202 -13.94 -5.84 -20.29
N VAL A 203 -12.85 -6.04 -21.03
CA VAL A 203 -12.91 -6.50 -22.41
C VAL A 203 -13.41 -7.93 -22.31
N THR A 204 -14.74 -8.08 -22.19
CA THR A 204 -15.42 -9.31 -22.52
C THR A 204 -15.28 -9.45 -24.03
N GLU A 205 -14.11 -9.88 -24.48
CA GLU A 205 -14.07 -10.55 -25.77
C GLU A 205 -15.10 -11.67 -25.67
N PRO A 206 -16.11 -11.70 -26.56
CA PRO A 206 -17.06 -12.79 -26.55
C PRO A 206 -16.22 -14.06 -26.66
N ILE A 207 -16.32 -14.92 -25.64
CA ILE A 207 -15.76 -16.26 -25.71
C ILE A 207 -16.51 -16.90 -26.87
N ILE A 208 -15.93 -16.82 -28.08
CA ILE A 208 -16.37 -17.57 -29.24
C ILE A 208 -16.10 -19.00 -28.81
N THR A 209 -17.11 -19.58 -28.17
CA THR A 209 -17.17 -20.99 -27.88
C THR A 209 -17.35 -21.62 -29.25
N THR A 210 -16.24 -21.82 -29.96
CA THR A 210 -16.16 -22.54 -31.22
C THR A 210 -16.38 -24.03 -30.91
N GLY A 211 -17.56 -24.34 -30.38
CA GLY A 211 -18.23 -25.63 -30.47
C GLY A 211 -19.00 -25.73 -31.79
N GLU A 212 -18.59 -24.97 -32.81
CA GLU A 212 -19.02 -25.22 -34.17
C GLU A 212 -18.29 -26.48 -34.65
N LYS A 213 -18.98 -27.59 -34.39
CA LYS A 213 -18.78 -28.92 -34.95
C LYS A 213 -18.37 -28.78 -36.41
N LEU A 214 -17.07 -28.90 -36.68
CA LEU A 214 -16.53 -29.02 -38.03
C LEU A 214 -17.37 -30.06 -38.78
N PRO A 215 -18.06 -29.70 -39.89
CA PRO A 215 -18.70 -30.69 -40.71
C PRO A 215 -17.61 -31.64 -41.23
N ALA A 216 -17.81 -32.94 -40.99
CA ALA A 216 -16.95 -33.98 -41.52
C ALA A 216 -16.80 -33.79 -43.03
N LYS A 217 -15.58 -33.46 -43.48
CA LYS A 217 -15.18 -33.42 -44.88
C LYS A 217 -15.55 -34.76 -45.53
N PRO A 218 -16.46 -34.81 -46.51
CA PRO A 218 -16.55 -35.93 -47.43
C PRO A 218 -15.55 -35.70 -48.56
N GLY A 219 -14.77 -36.73 -48.88
CA GLY A 219 -14.24 -36.97 -50.23
C GLY A 219 -13.30 -35.92 -50.82
N LYS A 220 -12.03 -36.29 -50.91
CA LYS A 220 -11.08 -35.72 -51.87
C LYS A 220 -11.34 -36.38 -53.24
N PRO A 221 -11.56 -35.61 -54.32
CA PRO A 221 -11.00 -35.95 -55.61
C PRO A 221 -9.92 -34.95 -56.00
N GLU A 222 -8.77 -35.52 -56.35
CA GLU A 222 -7.90 -35.25 -57.49
C GLU A 222 -7.97 -33.89 -58.25
N GLU A 223 -6.76 -33.33 -58.43
CA GLU A 223 -6.26 -32.45 -59.50
C GLU A 223 -6.99 -31.13 -59.88
N ALA A 224 -6.29 -30.00 -59.70
CA ALA A 224 -5.60 -29.31 -60.81
C ALA A 224 -4.90 -28.02 -60.31
N LYS A 225 -3.68 -27.78 -60.81
CA LYS A 225 -2.94 -26.50 -60.79
C LYS A 225 -3.77 -25.38 -61.46
N PRO A 226 -3.62 -24.11 -61.07
CA PRO A 226 -2.75 -23.23 -61.86
C PRO A 226 -1.99 -22.13 -61.08
N ASP A 227 -1.10 -21.48 -61.83
CA ASP A 227 -0.03 -20.53 -61.52
C ASP A 227 -0.35 -19.33 -60.60
N LEU A 228 0.63 -19.01 -59.74
CA LEU A 228 0.78 -17.75 -59.01
C LEU A 228 1.72 -16.81 -59.78
N PRO A 229 1.33 -15.55 -60.10
CA PRO A 229 2.28 -14.52 -60.49
C PRO A 229 2.98 -13.92 -59.27
N ALA A 230 4.27 -13.62 -59.48
CA ALA A 230 5.23 -13.15 -58.50
C ALA A 230 4.87 -11.81 -57.84
N ALA A 231 5.20 -11.70 -56.56
CA ALA A 231 5.22 -10.48 -55.78
C ALA A 231 6.36 -9.55 -56.20
N PRO A 232 6.18 -8.22 -56.22
CA PRO A 232 7.29 -7.28 -56.12
C PRO A 232 7.64 -7.06 -54.64
N SER A 233 8.80 -7.61 -54.25
CA SER A 233 9.49 -7.30 -53.00
C SER A 233 9.94 -5.84 -53.05
N SER A 234 9.36 -5.01 -52.19
CA SER A 234 9.83 -3.63 -51.97
C SER A 234 10.91 -3.65 -50.90
N GLU A 235 12.13 -3.43 -51.34
CA GLU A 235 13.33 -3.24 -50.55
C GLU A 235 13.22 -1.91 -49.75
N PRO A 236 13.40 -1.91 -48.42
CA PRO A 236 13.38 -0.68 -47.65
C PRO A 236 14.67 0.12 -47.88
N ALA A 237 14.50 1.39 -48.22
CA ALA A 237 15.57 2.34 -48.50
C ALA A 237 16.50 2.53 -47.27
N PRO A 238 17.81 2.77 -47.50
CA PRO A 238 18.77 3.00 -46.43
C PRO A 238 18.49 4.34 -45.71
N PRO A 239 18.71 4.40 -44.38
CA PRO A 239 18.48 5.61 -43.60
C PRO A 239 19.46 6.72 -43.97
N GLU A 240 18.94 7.94 -44.12
CA GLU A 240 19.74 9.15 -44.33
C GLU A 240 20.69 9.41 -43.14
N PRO A 241 21.91 9.93 -43.41
CA PRO A 241 22.87 10.25 -42.36
C PRO A 241 22.39 11.42 -41.49
N GLU A 242 22.30 11.18 -40.18
CA GLU A 242 21.97 12.19 -39.18
C GLU A 242 22.95 13.38 -39.27
N LYS A 243 22.38 14.58 -39.39
CA LYS A 243 23.12 15.84 -39.29
C LYS A 243 23.66 15.98 -37.87
N VAL A 244 24.97 15.85 -37.74
CA VAL A 244 25.75 16.18 -36.54
C VAL A 244 25.50 17.65 -36.18
N LEU A 245 24.75 17.89 -35.11
CA LEU A 245 24.62 19.22 -34.51
C LEU A 245 25.95 19.60 -33.82
N PRO A 246 26.44 20.83 -33.99
CA PRO A 246 27.66 21.28 -33.33
C PRO A 246 27.47 21.34 -31.82
N SER A 247 28.44 20.79 -31.09
CA SER A 247 28.47 20.82 -29.62
C SER A 247 28.44 22.26 -29.11
N PRO A 248 27.67 22.54 -28.03
CA PRO A 248 27.66 23.86 -27.42
C PRO A 248 29.04 24.20 -26.81
N PRO A 249 29.43 25.48 -26.81
CA PRO A 249 30.71 25.91 -26.25
C PRO A 249 30.76 25.66 -24.72
N PRO A 250 31.95 25.36 -24.17
CA PRO A 250 32.12 25.10 -22.75
C PRO A 250 31.73 26.32 -21.92
N ALA A 251 30.94 26.07 -20.87
CA ALA A 251 30.55 27.09 -19.89
C ALA A 251 31.79 27.68 -19.20
N PRO A 252 31.77 28.99 -18.85
CA PRO A 252 32.87 29.64 -18.18
C PRO A 252 33.08 29.02 -16.79
N ILE A 253 34.33 28.61 -16.53
CA ILE A 253 34.80 28.11 -15.25
C ILE A 253 34.65 29.24 -14.23
N ALA A 254 33.78 29.05 -13.24
CA ALA A 254 33.66 29.95 -12.10
C ALA A 254 34.93 29.81 -11.23
N GLU A 255 35.56 30.96 -10.95
CA GLU A 255 36.70 31.07 -10.05
C GLU A 255 36.35 30.57 -8.64
N GLU A 256 37.13 29.61 -8.14
CA GLU A 256 37.14 29.20 -6.73
C GLU A 256 37.65 30.36 -5.85
N PRO A 257 36.98 30.69 -4.74
CA PRO A 257 37.55 31.56 -3.73
C PRO A 257 38.63 30.84 -2.90
N SER A 258 39.78 31.49 -2.82
CA SER A 258 40.99 31.13 -2.07
C SER A 258 40.75 30.86 -0.57
N PRO A 259 41.52 29.94 0.06
CA PRO A 259 41.42 29.64 1.50
C PRO A 259 42.50 30.37 2.31
N GLU A 260 42.13 31.39 3.06
CA GLU A 260 42.83 31.92 4.24
C GLU A 260 41.73 32.15 5.29
N GLU A 261 41.79 31.66 6.53
CA GLU A 261 42.80 32.02 7.52
C GLU A 261 42.72 31.04 8.72
N LYS A 262 43.88 30.60 9.22
CA LYS A 262 44.02 29.89 10.50
C LYS A 262 43.88 30.86 11.67
N PRO A 263 43.29 30.44 12.80
CA PRO A 263 43.72 30.92 14.11
C PRO A 263 44.53 29.86 14.85
N ALA A 264 45.57 30.36 15.53
CA ALA A 264 46.56 29.65 16.32
C ALA A 264 46.00 29.16 17.68
N PRO A 265 46.75 28.31 18.43
CA PRO A 265 46.26 27.60 19.60
C PRO A 265 46.37 28.47 20.87
N ILE A 266 45.32 28.47 21.70
CA ILE A 266 45.35 29.10 23.03
C ILE A 266 45.57 28.01 24.08
N THR A 267 46.59 28.28 24.88
CA THR A 267 47.14 27.55 26.02
C THR A 267 46.32 27.74 27.30
N GLU A 268 46.27 26.65 28.06
CA GLU A 268 46.26 26.53 29.54
C GLU A 268 45.03 26.86 30.42
N PRO A 269 44.88 26.09 31.53
CA PRO A 269 43.70 26.09 32.39
C PRO A 269 43.86 27.05 33.58
N THR A 270 42.75 27.63 34.05
CA THR A 270 42.68 28.45 35.27
C THR A 270 41.57 27.91 36.18
N PRO A 271 41.73 27.98 37.52
CA PRO A 271 41.12 27.03 38.46
C PRO A 271 39.79 27.51 39.07
N ALA A 272 39.06 26.52 39.60
CA ALA A 272 38.06 26.56 40.67
C ALA A 272 37.44 27.92 41.01
N ALA A 273 36.24 28.16 40.49
CA ALA A 273 35.32 29.18 40.98
C ALA A 273 34.45 28.62 42.12
N GLU A 274 34.37 29.40 43.19
CA GLU A 274 33.53 29.23 44.38
C GLU A 274 32.02 29.16 44.07
N PRO A 275 31.20 28.59 44.98
CA PRO A 275 29.76 28.48 44.81
C PRO A 275 29.05 29.83 44.92
N THR A 276 28.29 30.18 43.89
CA THR A 276 27.41 31.35 43.83
C THR A 276 26.25 31.22 44.83
N PRO A 277 25.86 32.30 45.53
CA PRO A 277 24.75 32.28 46.49
C PRO A 277 23.39 32.16 45.78
N THR A 278 22.53 31.34 46.38
CA THR A 278 21.14 31.09 46.01
C THR A 278 20.32 32.40 45.94
N PRO A 279 19.51 32.62 44.88
CA PRO A 279 18.61 33.76 44.82
C PRO A 279 17.53 33.66 45.90
N PRO A 280 17.05 34.79 46.46
CA PRO A 280 15.95 34.80 47.41
C PRO A 280 14.65 34.35 46.74
N GLU A 281 13.94 33.48 47.43
CA GLU A 281 12.63 32.93 47.08
C GLU A 281 11.60 34.06 46.94
N GLU A 282 11.32 34.44 45.69
CA GLU A 282 10.30 35.42 45.35
C GLU A 282 8.93 34.77 45.55
N LYS A 283 8.22 35.18 46.62
CA LYS A 283 6.86 34.76 46.92
C LYS A 283 5.94 35.12 45.75
N LEU A 284 5.54 34.11 45.00
CA LEU A 284 4.45 34.21 44.04
C LEU A 284 3.18 34.75 44.72
N PRO A 285 2.51 35.75 44.15
CA PRO A 285 1.23 36.23 44.65
C PRO A 285 0.18 35.12 44.48
N THR A 286 -0.52 34.83 45.57
CA THR A 286 -1.68 33.93 45.61
C THR A 286 -2.72 34.40 44.60
N PRO A 287 -3.26 33.51 43.73
CA PRO A 287 -4.34 33.88 42.83
C PRO A 287 -5.59 34.30 43.63
N PRO A 288 -6.32 35.35 43.19
CA PRO A 288 -7.55 35.75 43.83
C PRO A 288 -8.58 34.62 43.75
N SER A 289 -9.25 34.35 44.87
CA SER A 289 -10.37 33.41 44.93
C SER A 289 -11.44 33.80 43.91
N PRO A 290 -12.00 32.82 43.15
CA PRO A 290 -13.08 33.10 42.21
C PRO A 290 -14.33 33.56 42.98
N ASP A 291 -14.88 34.67 42.50
CA ASP A 291 -16.13 35.28 42.93
C ASP A 291 -17.30 34.27 42.74
N PRO A 292 -18.18 34.03 43.74
CA PRO A 292 -19.26 33.03 43.64
C PRO A 292 -20.43 33.42 42.72
N SER A 293 -20.29 34.46 41.89
CA SER A 293 -21.42 35.16 41.28
C SER A 293 -21.52 35.04 39.76
N GLU A 294 -20.68 34.22 39.13
CA GLU A 294 -20.73 34.03 37.67
C GLU A 294 -21.84 33.05 37.28
N GLU A 295 -22.97 33.61 36.84
CA GLU A 295 -24.07 32.89 36.19
C GLU A 295 -23.52 31.96 35.10
N ARG A 296 -23.66 30.65 35.34
CA ARG A 296 -23.35 29.64 34.33
C ARG A 296 -24.16 29.94 33.07
N PRO A 297 -23.55 29.97 31.89
CA PRO A 297 -24.30 30.04 30.64
C PRO A 297 -25.27 28.85 30.56
N PRO A 298 -26.49 29.04 30.00
CA PRO A 298 -27.49 28.00 29.93
C PRO A 298 -26.91 26.79 29.20
N THR A 299 -27.03 25.62 29.85
CA THR A 299 -26.68 24.33 29.28
C THR A 299 -27.36 24.20 27.90
N PRO A 300 -26.63 23.86 26.83
CA PRO A 300 -27.24 23.63 25.53
C PRO A 300 -28.33 22.54 25.66
N PRO A 301 -29.45 22.67 24.95
CA PRO A 301 -30.56 21.73 25.05
C PRO A 301 -30.05 20.33 24.75
N ARG A 302 -30.31 19.43 25.70
CA ARG A 302 -30.03 17.99 25.59
C ARG A 302 -30.68 17.50 24.29
N PRO A 303 -29.94 16.82 23.39
CA PRO A 303 -30.53 16.26 22.19
C PRO A 303 -31.70 15.36 22.59
N LEU A 304 -32.86 15.65 21.99
CA LEU A 304 -34.08 14.88 22.13
C LEU A 304 -33.76 13.43 21.76
N LYS A 305 -34.11 12.53 22.67
CA LYS A 305 -33.92 11.09 22.57
C LYS A 305 -34.37 10.57 21.21
N GLU A 306 -33.50 9.81 20.56
CA GLU A 306 -33.74 9.02 19.35
C GLU A 306 -34.63 7.79 19.63
N ASP A 307 -35.72 7.96 20.40
CA ASP A 307 -36.64 6.87 20.75
C ASP A 307 -37.65 6.54 19.63
N ILE A 308 -37.51 7.14 18.44
CA ILE A 308 -38.48 6.97 17.32
C ILE A 308 -37.99 6.00 16.24
N TYR A 309 -36.72 5.58 16.25
CA TYR A 309 -36.18 4.68 15.21
C TYR A 309 -36.10 3.20 15.61
N GLN A 310 -36.37 2.84 16.87
CA GLN A 310 -36.36 1.42 17.28
C GLN A 310 -37.69 0.70 17.06
N GLU A 311 -38.82 1.41 17.02
CA GLU A 311 -40.14 0.76 16.85
C GLU A 311 -40.40 0.27 15.42
N LYS A 312 -39.62 0.74 14.43
CA LYS A 312 -39.79 0.33 13.02
C LYS A 312 -38.93 -0.87 12.60
N ILE A 313 -37.96 -1.27 13.43
CA ILE A 313 -37.09 -2.43 13.16
C ILE A 313 -37.71 -3.72 13.73
N GLU A 314 -38.47 -3.64 14.83
CA GLU A 314 -39.15 -4.81 15.41
C GLU A 314 -40.35 -5.34 14.59
N GLU A 315 -40.92 -4.54 13.68
CA GLU A 315 -42.05 -4.99 12.85
C GLU A 315 -41.60 -5.73 11.58
N GLU A 316 -40.37 -5.49 11.10
CA GLU A 316 -39.83 -6.14 9.89
C GLU A 316 -39.12 -7.48 10.20
N GLU A 317 -38.73 -7.73 11.46
CA GLU A 317 -38.10 -8.99 11.88
C GLU A 317 -39.12 -10.14 12.13
N LYS A 318 -40.43 -9.87 12.04
CA LYS A 318 -41.50 -10.87 12.22
C LYS A 318 -41.85 -11.69 10.98
N GLU A 319 -41.27 -11.40 9.81
CA GLU A 319 -41.49 -12.17 8.58
C GLU A 319 -40.28 -13.01 8.13
N LEU A 320 -39.27 -13.22 9.00
CA LEU A 320 -38.21 -14.18 8.69
C LEU A 320 -38.67 -15.62 8.94
N PRO A 321 -38.51 -16.54 7.96
CA PRO A 321 -38.90 -17.94 8.11
C PRO A 321 -38.05 -18.61 9.20
N ARG A 322 -38.73 -19.22 10.18
CA ARG A 322 -38.10 -19.92 11.32
C ARG A 322 -37.03 -20.92 10.84
N PRO A 323 -35.79 -20.86 11.37
CA PRO A 323 -34.75 -21.83 11.05
C PRO A 323 -34.89 -23.06 11.95
N ASP A 324 -36.03 -23.75 11.89
CA ASP A 324 -36.23 -25.02 12.59
C ASP A 324 -37.10 -25.94 11.75
N ARG A 325 -36.50 -26.43 10.67
CA ARG A 325 -36.90 -27.72 10.11
C ARG A 325 -35.63 -28.53 9.87
N PRO A 326 -35.38 -29.61 10.65
CA PRO A 326 -34.26 -30.48 10.38
C PRO A 326 -34.42 -31.05 8.96
N SER A 327 -33.41 -30.81 8.13
CA SER A 327 -33.33 -31.41 6.80
C SER A 327 -33.37 -32.93 6.94
N PRO A 328 -34.13 -33.66 6.10
CA PRO A 328 -34.11 -35.11 6.13
C PRO A 328 -32.68 -35.62 5.89
N PRO A 329 -32.28 -36.74 6.53
CA PRO A 329 -30.92 -37.25 6.43
C PRO A 329 -30.56 -37.50 4.96
N ALA A 330 -29.43 -36.91 4.55
CA ALA A 330 -28.86 -37.09 3.23
C ALA A 330 -28.66 -38.59 2.97
N LYS A 331 -29.19 -39.07 1.83
CA LYS A 331 -28.97 -40.45 1.38
C LYS A 331 -27.47 -40.67 1.20
N PRO A 332 -26.92 -41.82 1.60
CA PRO A 332 -25.50 -42.12 1.44
C PRO A 332 -25.12 -42.04 -0.04
N PHE A 333 -24.14 -41.18 -0.31
CA PHE A 333 -23.53 -41.00 -1.61
C PHE A 333 -22.83 -42.30 -1.99
N LYS A 334 -23.32 -43.01 -3.01
CA LYS A 334 -22.60 -44.14 -3.61
C LYS A 334 -21.54 -43.55 -4.55
N PRO A 335 -20.24 -43.75 -4.30
CA PRO A 335 -19.22 -43.35 -5.27
C PRO A 335 -19.41 -44.18 -6.54
N SER A 336 -19.57 -43.50 -7.68
CA SER A 336 -19.57 -44.14 -8.99
C SER A 336 -18.14 -44.59 -9.32
N GLU A 337 -17.89 -45.89 -9.25
CA GLU A 337 -16.70 -46.53 -9.82
C GLU A 337 -16.69 -46.33 -11.34
N THR A 338 -16.04 -45.27 -11.81
CA THR A 338 -15.53 -45.18 -13.18
C THR A 338 -14.28 -44.31 -13.16
N VAL A 339 -13.19 -44.89 -12.67
CA VAL A 339 -11.84 -44.35 -12.91
C VAL A 339 -11.38 -44.90 -14.27
N PRO A 340 -11.19 -44.06 -15.30
CA PRO A 340 -10.52 -44.48 -16.51
C PRO A 340 -9.03 -44.73 -16.21
N LYS A 341 -8.58 -45.95 -16.48
CA LYS A 341 -7.15 -46.31 -16.49
C LYS A 341 -6.43 -45.50 -17.57
N LEU A 342 -5.57 -44.58 -17.16
CA LEU A 342 -4.53 -43.99 -18.00
C LEU A 342 -3.42 -45.03 -18.18
N GLU A 343 -3.47 -45.80 -19.26
CA GLU A 343 -2.31 -46.58 -19.73
C GLU A 343 -1.28 -45.60 -20.31
N GLY A 344 -0.26 -45.30 -19.53
CA GLY A 344 0.90 -44.52 -19.97
C GLY A 344 1.78 -45.36 -20.89
N ASN A 345 1.87 -44.97 -22.17
CA ASN A 345 2.88 -45.47 -23.10
C ASN A 345 4.25 -44.94 -22.68
N VAL A 346 5.09 -45.81 -22.11
CA VAL A 346 6.51 -45.53 -21.88
C VAL A 346 7.25 -45.77 -23.19
N VAL A 347 7.67 -44.69 -23.87
CA VAL A 347 8.55 -44.77 -25.03
C VAL A 347 9.99 -44.82 -24.53
N ASP A 348 10.61 -45.99 -24.68
CA ASP A 348 12.00 -46.25 -24.30
C ASP A 348 12.94 -45.67 -25.37
N LEU A 349 13.56 -44.52 -25.08
CA LEU A 349 14.58 -43.89 -25.93
C LEU A 349 15.96 -44.51 -25.67
N LYS A 350 16.12 -45.78 -26.07
CA LYS A 350 17.44 -46.36 -26.33
C LYS A 350 17.52 -46.75 -27.79
N SER A 351 18.09 -45.87 -28.61
CA SER A 351 18.91 -46.19 -29.79
C SER A 351 19.05 -44.96 -30.67
N LYS A 352 20.23 -44.32 -30.64
CA LYS A 352 20.91 -43.90 -31.87
C LYS A 352 22.39 -43.67 -31.56
N LYS A 353 23.20 -44.59 -32.09
CA LYS A 353 24.63 -44.44 -32.36
C LYS A 353 24.80 -43.58 -33.60
#